data_AF-A0A178DEB5-F1
#
_entry.id   AF-A0A178DEB5-F1
#
_cell.length_a   1.000
_cell.length_b   1.000
_cell.length_c   1.000
_cell.angle_alpha   90.00
_cell.angle_beta   90.00
_cell.angle_gamma   90.00
#
_symmetry.space_group_name_H-M   'P 1'
#
loop_
_entity.id
_entity.type
_entity.pdbx_description
1 polymer ?
#
loop_
_entity_poly.entity_id
_entity_poly.type
_entity_poly.pdbx_seq_one_letter_code
_entity_poly.pdbx_strand_id
1 'polypeptide(L)'
;MAKVLSPARAAVCFITVLQVLLSFSSLSPNNGDFHHGSGLHLYQDTRSVSASSAPLGRGFIMAEAHPFPHKCVNSTTEATRSFIESLFTAVALDNFGTSFAAALSDDLVWTVTGSSPIAGTYSGKQVYIDKVLTPLRDVLVILPVPIVEHIFVDGDWATVNWRSEGVFGKNGANYDMQYAWLMRTELDDTDARKIVEVVGFYDSVKVNAVFEGYVFNTTKA
;
A
#
# COMPACT_ATOMS: atom_id res chain seq x y z
N MET A 1 1.79 -39.91 37.04
CA MET A 1 3.10 -40.45 36.60
C MET A 1 3.49 -39.75 35.32
N ALA A 2 4.72 -39.24 35.30
CA ALA A 2 5.25 -38.26 34.35
C ALA A 2 5.64 -38.85 32.98
N LYS A 3 5.74 -37.96 31.98
CA LYS A 3 6.97 -37.87 31.19
C LYS A 3 7.21 -36.43 30.73
N VAL A 4 8.14 -35.79 31.44
CA VAL A 4 8.79 -34.52 31.11
C VAL A 4 9.75 -34.78 29.94
N LEU A 5 9.66 -33.98 28.87
CA LEU A 5 10.62 -34.02 27.76
C LEU A 5 11.84 -33.14 28.10
N SER A 6 13.03 -33.68 27.88
CA SER A 6 14.35 -33.11 28.21
C SER A 6 14.79 -31.98 27.24
N PRO A 7 15.58 -30.97 27.69
CA PRO A 7 15.92 -29.76 26.92
C PRO A 7 17.03 -29.94 25.86
N ALA A 8 17.55 -31.16 25.66
CA ALA A 8 18.79 -31.37 24.92
C ALA A 8 18.67 -31.37 23.37
N ARG A 9 17.48 -31.15 22.79
CA ARG A 9 17.30 -31.18 21.31
C ARG A 9 17.19 -29.80 20.66
N ALA A 10 17.18 -28.71 21.43
CA ALA A 10 17.06 -27.34 20.90
C ALA A 10 18.42 -26.68 20.58
N ALA A 11 19.54 -27.21 21.09
CA ALA A 11 20.86 -26.56 20.97
C ALA A 11 21.61 -26.85 19.65
N VAL A 12 21.15 -27.80 18.83
CA VAL A 12 21.87 -28.23 17.61
C VAL A 12 21.48 -27.41 16.37
N CYS A 13 20.31 -26.76 16.35
CA CYS A 13 19.89 -25.93 15.20
C CYS A 13 20.39 -24.48 15.25
N PHE A 14 20.93 -24.01 16.38
CA PHE A 14 21.40 -22.62 16.53
C PHE A 14 22.85 -22.39 16.08
N ILE A 15 23.64 -23.45 15.92
CA ILE A 15 25.09 -23.32 15.63
C ILE A 15 25.38 -23.25 14.11
N THR A 16 24.47 -23.70 13.25
CA THR A 16 24.68 -23.72 11.78
C THR A 16 24.30 -22.42 11.06
N VAL A 17 23.49 -21.55 11.64
CA VAL A 17 23.07 -20.28 10.99
C VAL A 17 24.10 -19.16 11.20
N LEU A 18 24.86 -19.20 12.30
CA LEU A 18 25.84 -18.15 12.64
C LEU A 18 27.15 -18.24 11.83
N GLN A 19 27.45 -19.37 11.17
CA GLN A 19 28.64 -19.52 10.33
C GLN A 19 28.46 -19.06 8.88
N VAL A 20 27.23 -18.77 8.42
CA VAL A 20 26.99 -18.25 7.05
C VAL A 20 27.05 -16.71 7.00
N LEU A 21 26.89 -16.04 8.15
CA LEU A 21 26.88 -14.57 8.26
C LEU A 21 28.27 -13.93 8.44
N LEU A 22 29.34 -14.71 8.56
CA LEU A 22 30.71 -14.20 8.76
C LEU A 22 31.63 -14.34 7.53
N SER A 23 31.10 -14.66 6.35
CA SER A 23 31.91 -14.84 5.13
C SER A 23 31.57 -13.91 3.95
N PHE A 24 30.72 -12.91 4.13
CA PHE A 24 30.41 -11.91 3.07
C PHE A 24 30.86 -10.48 3.43
N SER A 25 31.92 -10.36 4.23
CA SER A 25 32.64 -9.10 4.44
C SER A 25 34.09 -9.23 3.97
N SER A 26 34.31 -9.19 2.66
CA SER A 26 35.49 -8.56 2.05
C SER A 26 35.45 -8.79 0.54
N LEU A 27 35.43 -7.71 -0.26
CA LEU A 27 36.17 -7.53 -1.53
C LEU A 27 35.60 -6.33 -2.32
N SER A 28 36.21 -5.18 -2.08
CA SER A 28 36.44 -4.07 -3.01
C SER A 28 37.92 -3.68 -2.75
N PRO A 29 38.79 -3.35 -3.73
CA PRO A 29 38.49 -2.50 -4.90
C PRO A 29 39.14 -2.97 -6.23
N ASN A 30 38.75 -2.34 -7.35
CA ASN A 30 39.73 -1.99 -8.39
C ASN A 30 39.22 -0.86 -9.31
N ASN A 31 40.05 0.20 -9.37
CA ASN A 31 40.01 1.25 -10.38
C ASN A 31 40.59 0.72 -11.71
N GLY A 32 40.08 1.22 -12.84
CA GLY A 32 40.64 0.94 -14.15
C GLY A 32 39.94 1.70 -15.28
N ASP A 33 40.41 2.93 -15.50
CA ASP A 33 40.60 3.67 -16.76
C ASP A 33 39.49 3.82 -17.83
N PHE A 34 39.19 5.12 -18.02
CA PHE A 34 38.92 5.84 -19.27
C PHE A 34 39.23 5.12 -20.59
N HIS A 35 38.24 5.04 -21.47
CA HIS A 35 38.47 5.26 -22.91
C HIS A 35 37.32 6.03 -23.56
N HIS A 36 37.75 7.06 -24.30
CA HIS A 36 37.02 8.02 -25.10
C HIS A 36 36.33 7.33 -26.30
N GLY A 37 35.05 7.61 -26.52
CA GLY A 37 34.27 7.09 -27.66
C GLY A 37 33.08 7.99 -27.98
N SER A 38 33.37 9.02 -28.78
CA SER A 38 32.40 9.97 -29.34
C SER A 38 31.31 9.27 -30.15
N GLY A 39 30.06 9.69 -29.96
CA GLY A 39 28.92 9.19 -30.72
C GLY A 39 27.65 9.99 -30.44
N LEU A 40 27.67 11.30 -30.71
CA LEU A 40 26.45 12.09 -30.87
C LEU A 40 25.67 11.50 -32.05
N HIS A 41 24.50 10.91 -31.80
CA HIS A 41 23.50 10.74 -32.83
C HIS A 41 22.26 11.52 -32.42
N LEU A 42 22.24 12.80 -32.81
CA LEU A 42 21.00 13.57 -32.84
C LEU A 42 20.04 12.87 -33.79
N TYR A 43 18.94 12.36 -33.26
CA TYR A 43 17.77 12.03 -34.07
C TYR A 43 16.88 13.28 -34.14
N GLN A 44 17.15 14.13 -35.13
CA GLN A 44 16.21 15.17 -35.55
C GLN A 44 15.23 14.55 -36.55
N ASP A 45 14.02 14.22 -36.09
CA ASP A 45 12.90 13.97 -37.01
C ASP A 45 11.96 15.17 -36.95
N THR A 46 12.21 16.12 -37.85
CA THR A 46 11.31 17.25 -38.11
C THR A 46 10.26 16.81 -39.11
N ARG A 47 9.25 16.07 -38.64
CA ARG A 47 8.00 15.93 -39.39
C ARG A 47 7.11 17.13 -39.10
N SER A 48 7.15 18.07 -40.04
CA SER A 48 6.17 19.12 -40.23
C SER A 48 4.80 18.51 -40.50
N VAL A 49 3.94 18.48 -39.48
CA VAL A 49 2.53 18.14 -39.67
C VAL A 49 1.80 19.41 -40.11
N SER A 50 1.52 19.46 -41.40
CA SER A 50 0.57 20.38 -42.03
C SER A 50 -0.77 20.32 -41.29
N ALA A 51 -1.21 21.44 -40.73
CA ALA A 51 -2.54 21.58 -40.13
C ALA A 51 -3.61 21.43 -41.21
N SER A 52 -4.26 20.26 -41.24
CA SER A 52 -5.49 20.03 -42.00
C SER A 52 -6.69 20.48 -41.16
N SER A 53 -7.43 21.47 -41.64
CA SER A 53 -8.70 21.88 -41.04
C SER A 53 -9.77 20.82 -41.26
N ALA A 54 -10.34 20.30 -40.16
CA ALA A 54 -11.52 19.43 -40.15
C ALA A 54 -12.40 19.77 -38.93
N PRO A 55 -13.71 19.46 -38.98
CA PRO A 55 -14.77 20.36 -38.54
C PRO A 55 -15.07 20.31 -37.03
N LEU A 56 -15.65 21.41 -36.55
CA LEU A 56 -16.24 21.58 -35.22
C LEU A 56 -17.27 20.47 -34.92
N GLY A 57 -16.94 19.56 -34.01
CA GLY A 57 -17.87 18.54 -33.53
C GLY A 57 -17.33 17.73 -32.35
N ARG A 58 -17.99 17.89 -31.18
CA ARG A 58 -17.74 17.27 -29.86
C ARG A 58 -16.45 17.70 -29.14
N GLY A 59 -16.63 18.42 -28.04
CA GLY A 59 -15.57 18.86 -27.15
C GLY A 59 -14.78 17.68 -26.57
N PHE A 60 -13.52 17.56 -26.99
CA PHE A 60 -12.51 16.83 -26.26
C PHE A 60 -12.08 17.71 -25.08
N ILE A 61 -12.35 17.26 -23.85
CA ILE A 61 -11.72 17.86 -22.68
C ILE A 61 -10.28 17.35 -22.68
N MET A 62 -9.33 18.22 -23.03
CA MET A 62 -7.92 17.88 -22.90
C MET A 62 -7.64 17.67 -21.42
N ALA A 63 -7.17 16.47 -21.05
CA ALA A 63 -6.66 16.23 -19.71
C ALA A 63 -5.53 17.24 -19.47
N GLU A 64 -5.64 18.01 -18.39
CA GLU A 64 -4.63 18.99 -18.01
C GLU A 64 -3.28 18.27 -17.90
N ALA A 65 -2.21 18.80 -18.49
CA ALA A 65 -0.88 18.23 -18.33
C ALA A 65 -0.58 18.16 -16.82
N HIS A 66 -0.22 17.00 -16.29
CA HIS A 66 -0.03 16.79 -14.86
C HIS A 66 1.40 17.17 -14.45
N PRO A 67 1.63 18.25 -13.69
CA PRO A 67 2.75 18.30 -12.77
C PRO A 67 2.21 17.97 -11.39
N PHE A 68 2.42 16.75 -10.91
CA PHE A 68 2.55 16.55 -9.48
C PHE A 68 4.03 16.72 -9.15
N PRO A 69 4.50 17.90 -8.71
CA PRO A 69 5.86 18.05 -8.23
C PRO A 69 6.01 17.26 -6.94
N HIS A 70 6.30 15.97 -7.04
CA HIS A 70 6.74 15.19 -5.91
C HIS A 70 8.22 15.52 -5.68
N LYS A 71 8.52 16.13 -4.52
CA LYS A 71 9.89 16.42 -4.14
C LYS A 71 10.53 15.13 -3.60
N CYS A 72 11.11 14.34 -4.49
CA CYS A 72 11.82 13.11 -4.12
C CYS A 72 13.11 13.49 -3.38
N VAL A 73 13.16 13.24 -2.07
CA VAL A 73 14.39 13.29 -1.30
C VAL A 73 14.68 11.86 -0.84
N ASN A 74 15.88 11.34 -1.12
CA ASN A 74 16.23 9.96 -0.81
C ASN A 74 16.01 9.61 0.67
N SER A 75 16.29 10.54 1.60
CA SER A 75 16.04 10.33 3.03
C SER A 75 14.55 10.18 3.38
N THR A 76 13.67 10.93 2.72
CA THR A 76 12.22 10.81 2.92
C THR A 76 11.71 9.47 2.40
N THR A 77 12.18 9.05 1.22
CA THR A 77 11.81 7.76 0.62
C THR A 77 12.15 6.60 1.55
N GLU A 78 13.36 6.58 2.12
CA GLU A 78 13.76 5.51 3.05
C GLU A 78 12.99 5.56 4.38
N ALA A 79 12.68 6.76 4.90
CA ALA A 79 11.86 6.91 6.10
C ALA A 79 10.43 6.40 5.88
N THR A 80 9.80 6.74 4.75
CA THR A 80 8.48 6.24 4.36
C THR A 80 8.49 4.72 4.17
N ARG A 81 9.52 4.17 3.51
CA ARG A 81 9.69 2.72 3.33
C ARG A 81 9.74 1.99 4.66
N SER A 82 10.65 2.39 5.54
CA SER A 82 10.80 1.78 6.86
C SER A 82 9.50 1.84 7.68
N PHE A 83 8.80 2.97 7.63
CA PHE A 83 7.52 3.13 8.30
C PHE A 83 6.44 2.17 7.75
N ILE A 84 6.27 2.08 6.43
CA ILE A 84 5.26 1.23 5.80
C ILE A 84 5.56 -0.26 6.03
N GLU A 85 6.82 -0.70 5.86
CA GLU A 85 7.22 -2.09 6.10
C GLU A 85 6.99 -2.50 7.56
N SER A 86 7.35 -1.62 8.49
CA SER A 86 7.12 -1.84 9.93
C SER A 86 5.62 -1.89 10.26
N LEU A 87 4.83 -1.00 9.67
CA LEU A 87 3.38 -0.96 9.86
C LEU A 87 2.73 -2.25 9.39
N PHE A 88 2.98 -2.70 8.15
CA PHE A 88 2.36 -3.91 7.63
C PHE A 88 2.81 -5.18 8.36
N THR A 89 4.03 -5.19 8.91
CA THR A 89 4.47 -6.23 9.84
C THR A 89 3.64 -6.21 11.13
N ALA A 90 3.44 -5.05 11.74
CA ALA A 90 2.63 -4.91 12.96
C ALA A 90 1.16 -5.29 12.74
N VAL A 91 0.58 -4.87 11.61
CA VAL A 91 -0.80 -5.19 11.22
C VAL A 91 -1.01 -6.68 11.01
N ALA A 92 -0.04 -7.37 10.43
CA ALA A 92 -0.09 -8.82 10.30
C ALA A 92 0.00 -9.53 11.67
N LEU A 93 0.77 -8.99 12.62
CA LEU A 93 0.92 -9.55 13.96
C LEU A 93 -0.30 -9.32 14.86
N ASP A 94 -1.02 -8.21 14.70
CA ASP A 94 -2.20 -7.87 15.50
C ASP A 94 -3.53 -8.17 14.81
N ASN A 95 -3.50 -8.82 13.64
CA ASN A 95 -4.66 -9.16 12.80
C ASN A 95 -5.56 -7.96 12.47
N PHE A 96 -4.96 -6.88 11.96
CA PHE A 96 -5.69 -5.64 11.67
C PHE A 96 -6.32 -5.02 12.92
N GLY A 97 -5.55 -5.03 14.00
CA GLY A 97 -5.92 -4.54 15.32
C GLY A 97 -5.72 -3.03 15.46
N THR A 98 -5.05 -2.63 16.54
CA THR A 98 -4.88 -1.21 16.89
C THR A 98 -3.73 -0.54 16.14
N SER A 99 -2.76 -1.31 15.64
CA SER A 99 -1.57 -0.79 14.96
C SER A 99 -1.95 0.04 13.73
N PHE A 100 -2.86 -0.45 12.90
CA PHE A 100 -3.31 0.26 11.71
C PHE A 100 -3.98 1.59 12.08
N ALA A 101 -4.94 1.56 13.01
CA ALA A 101 -5.64 2.76 13.44
C ALA A 101 -4.70 3.79 14.08
N ALA A 102 -3.67 3.36 14.82
CA ALA A 102 -2.68 4.25 15.42
C ALA A 102 -1.78 4.96 14.38
N ALA A 103 -1.57 4.34 13.22
CA ALA A 103 -0.77 4.90 12.13
C ALA A 103 -1.53 5.94 11.28
N LEU A 104 -2.86 5.97 11.35
CA LEU A 104 -3.68 6.96 10.65
C LEU A 104 -3.66 8.30 11.40
N SER A 105 -3.44 9.39 10.65
CA SER A 105 -3.67 10.77 11.10
C SER A 105 -5.15 10.98 11.43
N ASP A 106 -5.46 11.86 12.37
CA ASP A 106 -6.86 12.18 12.69
C ASP A 106 -7.56 12.93 11.54
N ASP A 107 -6.80 13.72 10.76
CA ASP A 107 -7.25 14.45 9.56
C ASP A 107 -7.13 13.62 8.26
N LEU A 108 -7.08 12.28 8.37
CA LEU A 108 -6.99 11.35 7.25
C LEU A 108 -8.00 11.65 6.14
N VAL A 109 -7.56 11.59 4.89
CA VAL A 109 -8.46 11.48 3.72
C VAL A 109 -8.35 10.09 3.11
N TRP A 110 -9.41 9.31 3.17
CA TRP A 110 -9.45 7.97 2.57
C TRP A 110 -10.43 7.92 1.40
N THR A 111 -9.96 7.53 0.22
CA THR A 111 -10.80 7.25 -0.95
C THR A 111 -10.91 5.74 -1.17
N VAL A 112 -12.12 5.23 -0.98
CA VAL A 112 -12.52 3.86 -1.32
C VAL A 112 -13.06 3.89 -2.76
N THR A 113 -12.29 3.39 -3.71
CA THR A 113 -12.60 3.49 -5.15
C THR A 113 -13.69 2.51 -5.60
N GLY A 114 -14.14 2.64 -6.85
CA GLY A 114 -15.06 1.69 -7.48
C GLY A 114 -16.53 1.99 -7.21
N SER A 115 -17.35 0.95 -7.17
CA SER A 115 -18.82 1.07 -7.08
C SER A 115 -19.37 0.00 -6.16
N SER A 116 -19.39 0.33 -4.86
CA SER A 116 -19.89 -0.54 -3.80
C SER A 116 -20.55 0.29 -2.69
N PRO A 117 -21.30 -0.32 -1.76
CA PRO A 117 -21.97 0.39 -0.66
C PRO A 117 -21.05 1.24 0.23
N ILE A 118 -19.76 0.93 0.27
CA ILE A 118 -18.73 1.67 1.04
C ILE A 118 -17.79 2.49 0.15
N ALA A 119 -18.09 2.63 -1.15
CA ALA A 119 -17.29 3.48 -2.03
C ALA A 119 -17.55 4.96 -1.73
N GLY A 120 -16.49 5.76 -1.77
CA GLY A 120 -16.55 7.19 -1.47
C GLY A 120 -15.23 7.74 -0.94
N THR A 121 -15.21 9.04 -0.69
CA THR A 121 -14.10 9.74 -0.04
C THR A 121 -14.53 10.18 1.36
N TYR A 122 -13.71 9.86 2.35
CA TYR A 122 -13.96 10.06 3.77
C TYR A 122 -12.89 10.97 4.34
N SER A 123 -13.29 12.12 4.87
CA SER A 123 -12.41 13.06 5.57
C SER A 123 -12.57 12.88 7.07
N GLY A 124 -11.47 12.57 7.74
CA GLY A 124 -11.40 12.25 9.16
C GLY A 124 -11.30 10.74 9.41
N LYS A 125 -10.36 10.36 10.26
CA LYS A 125 -10.12 8.97 10.67
C LYS A 125 -11.35 8.30 11.28
N GLN A 126 -12.05 9.00 12.17
CA GLN A 126 -13.24 8.46 12.80
C GLN A 126 -14.37 8.26 11.79
N VAL A 127 -14.52 9.17 10.82
CA VAL A 127 -15.49 9.03 9.72
C VAL A 127 -15.20 7.79 8.89
N TYR A 128 -13.93 7.56 8.52
CA TYR A 128 -13.53 6.33 7.82
C TYR A 128 -13.81 5.06 8.65
N ILE A 129 -13.47 5.06 9.93
CA ILE A 129 -13.75 3.92 10.83
C ILE A 129 -15.24 3.63 10.86
N ASP A 130 -16.08 4.64 11.06
CA ASP A 130 -17.52 4.46 11.24
C ASP A 130 -18.25 4.11 9.95
N LYS A 131 -17.82 4.65 8.81
CA LYS A 131 -18.49 4.46 7.52
C LYS A 131 -17.95 3.29 6.71
N VAL A 132 -16.74 2.81 7.00
CA VAL A 132 -16.08 1.74 6.22
C VAL A 132 -15.72 0.54 7.10
N LEU A 133 -14.85 0.73 8.10
CA LEU A 133 -14.34 -0.40 8.89
C LEU A 133 -15.41 -1.05 9.76
N THR A 134 -16.29 -0.26 10.37
CA THR A 134 -17.38 -0.77 11.20
C THR A 134 -18.38 -1.60 10.37
N PRO A 135 -18.91 -1.11 9.23
CA PRO A 135 -19.75 -1.93 8.36
C PRO A 135 -19.07 -3.20 7.85
N LEU A 136 -17.77 -3.15 7.53
CA LEU A 136 -17.01 -4.35 7.17
C LEU A 136 -16.94 -5.37 8.31
N ARG A 137 -16.74 -4.94 9.56
CA ARG A 137 -16.78 -5.82 10.74
C ARG A 137 -18.17 -6.42 10.98
N ASP A 138 -19.22 -5.70 10.59
CA ASP A 138 -20.58 -6.20 10.69
C ASP A 138 -20.87 -7.32 9.70
N VAL A 139 -20.32 -7.25 8.48
CA VAL A 139 -20.62 -8.22 7.42
C VAL A 139 -19.58 -9.33 7.27
N LEU A 140 -18.33 -9.15 7.69
CA LEU A 140 -17.26 -10.15 7.57
C LEU A 140 -17.10 -11.00 8.83
N VAL A 141 -16.71 -12.27 8.66
CA VAL A 141 -16.38 -13.15 9.80
C VAL A 141 -15.13 -12.65 10.53
N ILE A 142 -14.11 -12.25 9.76
CA ILE A 142 -12.88 -11.60 10.21
C ILE A 142 -12.49 -10.53 9.21
N LEU A 143 -11.78 -9.49 9.65
CA LEU A 143 -11.16 -8.55 8.71
C LEU A 143 -10.02 -9.21 7.95
N PRO A 144 -9.77 -8.82 6.68
CA PRO A 144 -8.67 -9.34 5.90
C PRO A 144 -7.32 -8.94 6.53
N VAL A 145 -6.49 -9.94 6.84
CA VAL A 145 -5.09 -9.72 7.25
C VAL A 145 -4.22 -9.66 6.00
N PRO A 146 -3.34 -8.64 5.87
CA PRO A 146 -2.59 -8.44 4.64
C PRO A 146 -1.46 -9.45 4.46
N ILE A 147 -1.47 -10.14 3.32
CA ILE A 147 -0.31 -10.87 2.79
C ILE A 147 0.31 -9.95 1.73
N VAL A 148 1.38 -9.26 2.12
CA VAL A 148 2.05 -8.26 1.27
C VAL A 148 2.84 -8.94 0.15
N GLU A 149 2.61 -8.50 -1.08
CA GLU A 149 3.32 -8.99 -2.26
C GLU A 149 4.40 -8.01 -2.72
N HIS A 150 4.07 -6.71 -2.77
CA HIS A 150 4.99 -5.66 -3.19
C HIS A 150 4.78 -4.36 -2.42
N ILE A 151 5.88 -3.66 -2.14
CA ILE A 151 5.88 -2.28 -1.62
C ILE A 151 6.77 -1.43 -2.52
N PHE A 152 6.20 -0.35 -3.07
CA PHE A 152 6.91 0.67 -3.83
C PHE A 152 6.82 1.99 -3.07
N VAL A 153 7.91 2.75 -3.02
CA VAL A 153 7.97 4.00 -2.25
C VAL A 153 8.71 5.05 -3.05
N ASP A 154 8.17 6.26 -3.05
CA ASP A 154 8.77 7.44 -3.64
C ASP A 154 8.41 8.69 -2.81
N GLY A 155 9.42 9.28 -2.17
CA GLY A 155 9.23 10.40 -1.25
C GLY A 155 8.29 10.03 -0.10
N ASP A 156 7.20 10.79 0.04
CA ASP A 156 6.18 10.60 1.06
C ASP A 156 5.10 9.58 0.67
N TRP A 157 5.12 9.09 -0.58
CA TRP A 157 4.14 8.15 -1.10
C TRP A 157 4.64 6.71 -1.08
N ALA A 158 3.73 5.79 -0.80
CA ALA A 158 3.94 4.36 -0.92
C ALA A 158 2.75 3.71 -1.65
N THR A 159 3.03 2.69 -2.46
CA THR A 159 2.01 1.77 -2.95
C THR A 159 2.25 0.40 -2.35
N VAL A 160 1.23 -0.16 -1.70
CA VAL A 160 1.28 -1.51 -1.15
C VAL A 160 0.32 -2.39 -1.92
N ASN A 161 0.87 -3.37 -2.63
CA ASN A 161 0.12 -4.46 -3.24
C ASN A 161 0.08 -5.64 -2.29
N TRP A 162 -1.12 -6.08 -1.94
CA TRP A 162 -1.31 -7.16 -0.97
C TRP A 162 -2.61 -7.90 -1.25
N ARG A 163 -2.70 -9.12 -0.73
CA ARG A 163 -3.88 -9.98 -0.88
C ARG A 163 -4.34 -10.54 0.46
N SER A 164 -5.57 -11.04 0.50
CA SER A 164 -6.11 -11.79 1.62
C SER A 164 -6.60 -13.17 1.17
N GLU A 165 -6.54 -14.14 2.08
CA GLU A 165 -6.99 -15.52 1.85
C GLU A 165 -7.85 -16.02 3.01
N GLY A 166 -8.84 -16.86 2.69
CA GLY A 166 -9.74 -17.46 3.66
C GLY A 166 -10.72 -16.47 4.31
N VAL A 167 -11.01 -15.34 3.65
CA VAL A 167 -11.92 -14.32 4.19
C VAL A 167 -13.31 -14.50 3.60
N PHE A 168 -14.32 -14.49 4.48
CA PHE A 168 -15.71 -14.70 4.09
C PHE A 168 -16.64 -13.69 4.77
N GLY A 169 -17.71 -13.34 4.06
CA GLY A 169 -18.88 -12.71 4.66
C GLY A 169 -19.58 -13.67 5.62
N LYS A 170 -20.28 -13.12 6.62
CA LYS A 170 -21.18 -13.88 7.50
C LYS A 170 -22.34 -14.52 6.72
N ASN A 171 -22.63 -13.99 5.53
CA ASN A 171 -23.56 -14.57 4.55
C ASN A 171 -22.95 -15.71 3.70
N GLY A 172 -21.67 -16.04 3.90
CA GLY A 172 -20.95 -17.09 3.17
C GLY A 172 -20.29 -16.64 1.86
N ALA A 173 -20.44 -15.39 1.44
CA ALA A 173 -19.79 -14.88 0.23
C ALA A 173 -18.26 -14.85 0.39
N ASN A 174 -17.53 -15.24 -0.65
CA ASN A 174 -16.07 -15.16 -0.66
C ASN A 174 -15.60 -13.70 -0.71
N TYR A 175 -14.63 -13.36 0.13
CA TYR A 175 -14.03 -12.03 0.25
C TYR A 175 -12.50 -12.09 0.16
N ASP A 176 -11.96 -13.10 -0.53
CA ASP A 176 -10.53 -13.11 -0.88
C ASP A 176 -10.28 -12.05 -1.94
N MET A 177 -9.32 -11.18 -1.67
CA MET A 177 -9.17 -9.92 -2.38
C MET A 177 -7.72 -9.68 -2.74
N GLN A 178 -7.52 -8.95 -3.83
CA GLN A 178 -6.28 -8.26 -4.12
C GLN A 178 -6.51 -6.76 -3.98
N TYR A 179 -5.56 -6.10 -3.34
CA TYR A 179 -5.62 -4.69 -3.03
C TYR A 179 -4.37 -4.00 -3.52
N ALA A 180 -4.54 -2.79 -4.04
CA ALA A 180 -3.48 -1.82 -4.14
C ALA A 180 -3.87 -0.58 -3.32
N TRP A 181 -3.05 -0.23 -2.34
CA TRP A 181 -3.23 0.97 -1.54
C TRP A 181 -2.14 1.97 -1.89
N LEU A 182 -2.54 3.10 -2.46
CA LEU A 182 -1.68 4.26 -2.63
C LEU A 182 -1.81 5.13 -1.39
N MET A 183 -0.73 5.35 -0.67
CA MET A 183 -0.72 5.92 0.67
C MET A 183 0.27 7.07 0.73
N ARG A 184 -0.15 8.24 1.22
CA ARG A 184 0.75 9.35 1.53
C ARG A 184 0.98 9.43 3.03
N THR A 185 2.22 9.71 3.41
CA THR A 185 2.63 9.86 4.81
C THR A 185 3.22 11.24 5.06
N GLU A 186 3.04 11.75 6.27
CA GLU A 186 3.65 13.01 6.71
C GLU A 186 4.06 12.88 8.18
N LEU A 187 4.93 13.79 8.64
CA LEU A 187 5.20 13.94 10.07
C LEU A 187 4.10 14.80 10.69
N ASP A 188 3.57 14.38 11.83
CA ASP A 188 2.69 15.21 12.65
C ASP A 188 3.50 16.22 13.50
N ASP A 189 2.80 16.96 14.35
CA ASP A 189 3.37 17.97 15.26
C ASP A 189 4.28 17.36 16.35
N THR A 190 4.28 16.04 16.50
CA THR A 190 5.16 15.28 17.42
C THR A 190 6.35 14.63 16.71
N ASP A 191 6.57 14.96 15.44
CA ASP A 191 7.54 14.31 14.55
C ASP A 191 7.27 12.81 14.33
N ALA A 192 6.05 12.34 14.61
CA ALA A 192 5.65 10.97 14.31
C ALA A 192 5.12 10.88 12.89
N ARG A 193 5.60 9.90 12.12
CA ARG A 193 5.07 9.66 10.76
C ARG A 193 3.68 9.04 10.83
N LYS A 194 2.73 9.65 10.13
CA LYS A 194 1.33 9.22 10.03
C LYS A 194 0.92 9.07 8.57
N ILE A 195 -0.06 8.20 8.32
CA ILE A 195 -0.76 8.13 7.04
C ILE A 195 -1.82 9.22 7.03
N VAL A 196 -1.71 10.13 6.07
CA VAL A 196 -2.60 11.29 5.94
C VAL A 196 -3.56 11.14 4.77
N GLU A 197 -3.23 10.28 3.79
CA GLU A 197 -4.08 10.03 2.65
C GLU A 197 -3.95 8.59 2.17
N VAL A 198 -5.07 7.98 1.77
CA VAL A 198 -5.08 6.67 1.13
C VAL A 198 -6.08 6.65 -0.03
N VAL A 199 -5.67 6.06 -1.15
CA VAL A 199 -6.56 5.63 -2.24
C VAL A 199 -6.51 4.11 -2.32
N GLY A 200 -7.63 3.46 -2.01
CA GLY A 200 -7.75 2.00 -2.00
C GLY A 200 -8.42 1.47 -3.26
N PHE A 201 -7.70 0.62 -3.99
CA PHE A 201 -8.20 -0.15 -5.13
C PHE A 201 -8.51 -1.59 -4.72
N TYR A 202 -9.66 -2.10 -5.16
CA TYR A 202 -10.16 -3.42 -4.77
C TYR A 202 -11.27 -3.90 -5.72
N ASP A 203 -11.69 -5.16 -5.56
CA ASP A 203 -12.80 -5.74 -6.32
C ASP A 203 -14.17 -5.36 -5.73
N SER A 204 -14.85 -4.43 -6.38
CA SER A 204 -16.20 -3.98 -5.96
C SER A 204 -17.25 -5.09 -6.01
N VAL A 205 -17.10 -6.12 -6.85
CA VAL A 205 -18.07 -7.22 -6.95
C VAL A 205 -18.10 -8.02 -5.65
N LYS A 206 -16.92 -8.30 -5.07
CA LYS A 206 -16.79 -9.03 -3.80
C LYS A 206 -17.34 -8.22 -2.62
N VAL A 207 -17.12 -6.90 -2.61
CA VAL A 207 -17.73 -6.01 -1.62
C VAL A 207 -19.25 -6.04 -1.73
N ASN A 208 -19.80 -5.89 -2.93
CA ASN A 208 -21.25 -5.97 -3.13
C ASN A 208 -21.83 -7.30 -2.60
N ALA A 209 -21.14 -8.42 -2.85
CA ALA A 209 -21.60 -9.74 -2.42
C ALA A 209 -21.66 -9.90 -0.89
N VAL A 210 -20.67 -9.39 -0.13
CA VAL A 210 -20.71 -9.50 1.35
C VAL A 210 -21.70 -8.54 2.00
N PHE A 211 -22.04 -7.44 1.32
CA PHE A 211 -23.02 -6.46 1.79
C PHE A 211 -24.47 -6.79 1.37
N GLU A 212 -24.71 -7.89 0.66
CA GLU A 212 -26.07 -8.28 0.26
C GLU A 212 -26.99 -8.46 1.48
N GLY A 213 -28.09 -7.70 1.52
CA GLY A 213 -29.04 -7.70 2.63
C GLY A 213 -28.63 -6.88 3.86
N TYR A 214 -27.44 -6.26 3.86
CA TYR A 214 -27.00 -5.38 4.95
C TYR A 214 -27.71 -4.02 4.87
N VAL A 215 -28.16 -3.51 6.01
CA VAL A 215 -28.82 -2.20 6.12
C VAL A 215 -27.92 -1.26 6.91
N PHE A 216 -27.46 -0.19 6.25
CA PHE A 216 -26.64 0.83 6.90
C PHE A 216 -27.48 1.62 7.90
N ASN A 217 -26.98 1.74 9.13
CA ASN A 217 -27.59 2.62 10.12
C ASN A 217 -27.18 4.08 9.83
N THR A 218 -28.03 4.82 9.13
CA THR A 218 -27.78 6.21 8.72
C THR A 218 -27.90 7.23 9.86
N THR A 219 -28.16 6.81 11.10
CA THR A 219 -28.48 7.72 12.21
C THR A 219 -27.26 8.37 12.90
N LYS A 220 -26.03 8.03 12.48
CA LYS A 220 -24.79 8.67 12.93
C LYS A 220 -24.02 9.24 11.73
N ALA A 221 -24.48 10.38 11.20
CA ALA A 221 -23.74 11.20 10.25
C ALA A 221 -23.18 12.41 10.99
#